data_AF-A0A1Q3V128-F1
#
_entry.id   AF-A0A1Q3V128-F1
#
_cell.length_a   1.000
_cell.length_b   1.000
_cell.length_c   1.000
_cell.angle_alpha   90.00
_cell.angle_beta   90.00
_cell.angle_gamma   90.00
#
_symmetry.space_group_name_H-M   'P 1'
#
loop_
_entity.id
_entity.type
_entity.pdbx_description
1 polymer ?
#
loop_
_entity_poly.entity_id
_entity_poly.type
_entity_poly.pdbx_seq_one_letter_code
_entity_poly.pdbx_strand_id
1 'polypeptide(L)'
;MTEDEAAAELDAIASRHYAEGDVTRKHRSYFEGYAHLLAHRREEPLRILELGVSSGASLLIWRDFLPNAQIVGIDIAEMPERVRDQPRIHLLQGSQDDPAILDRAGWLAGGGFDLIIDDASHIGFLTKRSLVHLFPRWLVPGGHYVIEDIGTGFMPEYPDGIAFEAPPWADAVAGTKEFPSSQFGMIGVAKQLLDHMMQPLATGEPSYLPIDSLSMTANIVFVRKGTQPGAAAPGALPGGDFAGPGSLWGRREQILRQLAQLESVPERLEAVGGTVDGLIGTVGELSGALGGLTSSTGEVEGRVSRLGGRLDEAETTVNVLARELGSQGERLTALETVVGRALARLGGVRRVWGRLRGG
;
A
#
# COMPACT_ATOMS: atom_id res chain seq x y z
N MET A 1 34.61 -27.29 -11.93
CA MET A 1 33.75 -26.23 -12.44
C MET A 1 34.56 -24.95 -12.42
N THR A 2 34.60 -24.22 -13.53
CA THR A 2 35.24 -22.89 -13.62
C THR A 2 34.32 -21.82 -13.00
N GLU A 3 34.84 -20.61 -12.79
CA GLU A 3 34.03 -19.50 -12.26
C GLU A 3 32.91 -19.08 -13.21
N ASP A 4 33.15 -19.07 -14.53
CA ASP A 4 32.13 -18.72 -15.52
C ASP A 4 31.03 -19.78 -15.60
N GLU A 5 31.38 -21.07 -15.52
CA GLU A 5 30.41 -22.15 -15.41
C GLU A 5 29.54 -22.02 -14.14
N ALA A 6 30.16 -21.64 -13.02
CA ALA A 6 29.47 -21.44 -11.75
C ALA A 6 28.52 -20.22 -11.80
N ALA A 7 28.96 -19.13 -12.41
CA ALA A 7 28.13 -17.93 -12.59
C ALA A 7 26.94 -18.20 -13.51
N ALA A 8 27.15 -18.95 -14.60
CA ALA A 8 26.08 -19.39 -15.49
C ALA A 8 25.09 -20.32 -14.79
N GLU A 9 25.57 -21.22 -13.92
CA GLU A 9 24.70 -22.08 -13.12
C GLU A 9 23.88 -21.27 -12.11
N LEU A 10 24.48 -20.31 -11.40
CA LEU A 10 23.76 -19.39 -10.49
C LEU A 10 22.66 -18.63 -11.23
N ASP A 11 22.96 -18.07 -12.41
CA ASP A 11 21.97 -17.34 -13.21
C ASP A 11 20.83 -18.27 -13.69
N ALA A 12 21.16 -19.52 -14.05
CA ALA A 12 20.17 -20.53 -14.41
C ALA A 12 19.29 -20.96 -13.22
N ILE A 13 19.87 -21.13 -12.02
CA ILE A 13 19.13 -21.39 -10.78
C ILE A 13 18.22 -20.20 -10.47
N ALA A 14 18.73 -18.97 -10.59
CA ALA A 14 17.97 -17.74 -10.37
C ALA A 14 16.73 -17.66 -11.28
N SER A 15 16.85 -18.05 -12.55
CA SER A 15 15.73 -18.11 -13.51
C SER A 15 14.63 -19.09 -13.13
N ARG A 16 14.89 -20.05 -12.25
CA ARG A 16 13.85 -20.96 -11.74
C ARG A 16 13.12 -20.41 -10.52
N HIS A 17 13.76 -19.54 -9.76
CA HIS A 17 13.27 -19.10 -8.45
C HIS A 17 12.70 -17.69 -8.44
N TYR A 18 13.17 -16.80 -9.31
CA TYR A 18 12.57 -15.49 -9.52
C TYR A 18 11.34 -15.60 -10.41
N ALA A 19 10.29 -14.86 -10.07
CA ALA A 19 9.14 -14.72 -10.94
C ALA A 19 9.51 -13.92 -12.20
N GLU A 20 8.74 -14.11 -13.27
CA GLU A 20 8.90 -13.30 -14.48
C GLU A 20 8.63 -11.82 -14.14
N GLY A 21 9.56 -10.93 -14.49
CA GLY A 21 9.47 -9.50 -14.18
C GLY A 21 9.77 -9.14 -12.73
N ASP A 22 10.25 -10.07 -11.90
CA ASP A 22 10.68 -9.77 -10.54
C ASP A 22 11.85 -8.76 -10.55
N VAL A 23 11.57 -7.54 -10.09
CA VAL A 23 12.51 -6.41 -10.09
C VAL A 23 13.65 -6.60 -9.10
N THR A 24 13.54 -7.55 -8.16
CA THR A 24 14.63 -7.86 -7.22
C THR A 24 15.63 -8.87 -7.80
N ARG A 25 15.40 -9.38 -9.02
CA ARG A 25 16.36 -10.25 -9.70
C ARG A 25 17.67 -9.49 -9.96
N LYS A 26 18.76 -9.99 -9.40
CA LYS A 26 20.10 -9.41 -9.56
C LYS A 26 20.66 -9.61 -10.96
N HIS A 27 21.46 -8.63 -11.40
CA HIS A 27 22.20 -8.71 -12.66
C HIS A 27 23.28 -9.80 -12.60
N ARG A 28 23.63 -10.41 -13.74
CA ARG A 28 24.62 -11.50 -13.82
C ARG A 28 25.95 -11.18 -13.12
N SER A 29 26.38 -9.93 -13.12
CA SER A 29 27.61 -9.48 -12.46
C SER A 29 27.66 -9.76 -10.95
N TYR A 30 26.51 -9.88 -10.28
CA TYR A 30 26.44 -10.29 -8.87
C TYR A 30 26.82 -11.76 -8.74
N PHE A 31 26.23 -12.61 -9.60
CA PHE A 31 26.50 -14.04 -9.63
C PHE A 31 27.96 -14.35 -10.00
N GLU A 32 28.61 -13.53 -10.83
CA GLU A 32 30.05 -13.65 -11.09
C GLU A 32 30.89 -13.44 -9.82
N GLY A 33 30.56 -12.43 -9.02
CA GLY A 33 31.22 -12.19 -7.73
C GLY A 33 31.00 -13.32 -6.73
N TYR A 34 29.77 -13.82 -6.61
CA TYR A 34 29.46 -14.97 -5.76
C TYR A 34 30.09 -16.27 -6.26
N ALA A 35 30.15 -16.49 -7.58
CA ALA A 35 30.82 -17.63 -8.18
C ALA A 35 32.31 -17.65 -7.82
N HIS A 36 33.00 -16.50 -7.95
CA HIS A 36 34.40 -16.37 -7.55
C HIS A 36 34.60 -16.76 -6.07
N LEU A 37 33.70 -16.32 -5.20
CA LEU A 37 33.77 -16.60 -3.77
C LEU A 37 33.47 -18.07 -3.41
N LEU A 38 32.48 -18.68 -4.05
CA LEU A 38 31.84 -19.90 -3.56
C LEU A 38 32.07 -21.13 -4.42
N ALA A 39 32.47 -20.99 -5.70
CA ALA A 39 32.57 -22.12 -6.63
C ALA A 39 33.50 -23.24 -6.13
N HIS A 40 34.59 -22.87 -5.45
CA HIS A 40 35.56 -23.81 -4.90
C HIS A 40 35.15 -24.40 -3.55
N ARG A 41 34.10 -23.87 -2.90
CA ARG A 41 33.62 -24.25 -1.56
C ARG A 41 32.22 -24.87 -1.57
N ARG A 42 31.64 -25.17 -2.73
CA ARG A 42 30.23 -25.58 -2.86
C ARG A 42 29.83 -26.78 -2.01
N GLU A 43 30.75 -27.75 -1.90
CA GLU A 43 30.52 -28.99 -1.15
C GLU A 43 30.79 -28.84 0.34
N GLU A 44 31.32 -27.69 0.80
CA GLU A 44 31.55 -27.45 2.22
C GLU A 44 30.23 -27.21 2.97
N PRO A 45 30.16 -27.58 4.26
CA PRO A 45 28.99 -27.32 5.11
C PRO A 45 28.97 -25.86 5.59
N LEU A 46 28.87 -24.92 4.66
CA LEU A 46 28.93 -23.48 4.92
C LEU A 46 27.76 -23.00 5.78
N ARG A 47 27.98 -22.01 6.63
CA ARG A 47 26.93 -21.27 7.32
C ARG A 47 26.73 -19.91 6.68
N ILE A 48 25.51 -19.62 6.24
CA ILE A 48 25.16 -18.42 5.49
C ILE A 48 24.08 -17.65 6.23
N LEU A 49 24.28 -16.36 6.37
CA LEU A 49 23.27 -15.40 6.80
C LEU A 49 22.92 -14.48 5.64
N GLU A 50 21.64 -14.30 5.37
CA GLU A 50 21.14 -13.26 4.46
C GLU A 50 20.18 -12.34 5.22
N LEU A 51 20.46 -11.04 5.15
CA LEU A 51 19.58 -9.98 5.63
C LEU A 51 18.80 -9.47 4.41
N GLY A 52 17.47 -9.50 4.47
CA GLY A 52 16.58 -9.25 3.33
C GLY A 52 16.26 -10.56 2.62
N VAL A 53 15.01 -11.02 2.75
CA VAL A 53 14.53 -12.28 2.14
C VAL A 53 13.54 -12.00 1.01
N SER A 54 12.65 -11.01 1.18
CA SER A 54 11.65 -10.61 0.18
C SER A 54 10.87 -11.81 -0.38
N SER A 55 10.97 -12.11 -1.68
CA SER A 55 10.32 -13.25 -2.35
C SER A 55 10.89 -14.62 -1.97
N GLY A 56 11.99 -14.66 -1.21
CA GLY A 56 12.71 -15.86 -0.82
C GLY A 56 13.50 -16.53 -1.95
N ALA A 57 13.61 -15.89 -3.11
CA ALA A 57 14.31 -16.46 -4.27
C ALA A 57 15.80 -16.69 -4.01
N SER A 58 16.49 -15.72 -3.42
CA SER A 58 17.90 -15.82 -3.04
C SER A 58 18.18 -17.00 -2.11
N LEU A 59 17.37 -17.20 -1.06
CA LEU A 59 17.51 -18.35 -0.17
C LEU A 59 17.42 -19.70 -0.90
N LEU A 60 16.52 -19.81 -1.89
CA LEU A 60 16.40 -21.02 -2.71
C LEU A 60 17.58 -21.16 -3.70
N ILE A 61 18.11 -20.05 -4.20
CA ILE A 61 19.34 -20.04 -5.01
C ILE A 61 20.51 -20.57 -4.20
N TRP A 62 20.72 -20.07 -2.98
CA TRP A 62 21.79 -20.55 -2.09
C TRP A 62 21.61 -22.01 -1.74
N ARG A 63 20.37 -22.44 -1.44
CA ARG A 63 20.05 -23.84 -1.15
C ARG A 63 20.47 -24.75 -2.30
N ASP A 64 20.13 -24.39 -3.53
CA ASP A 64 20.38 -25.23 -4.71
C ASP A 64 21.85 -25.17 -5.15
N PHE A 65 22.50 -24.01 -5.02
CA PHE A 65 23.89 -23.85 -5.40
C PHE A 65 24.86 -24.48 -4.38
N LEU A 66 24.50 -24.47 -3.09
CA LEU A 66 25.33 -24.94 -1.98
C LEU A 66 24.62 -26.08 -1.24
N PRO A 67 24.76 -27.33 -1.72
CA PRO A 67 23.94 -28.45 -1.26
C PRO A 67 24.11 -28.79 0.22
N ASN A 68 25.26 -28.46 0.81
CA ASN A 68 25.58 -28.77 2.21
C ASN A 68 25.47 -27.56 3.16
N ALA A 69 25.11 -26.37 2.65
CA ALA A 69 25.06 -25.16 3.46
C ALA A 69 23.84 -25.12 4.39
N GLN A 70 24.01 -24.53 5.57
CA GLN A 70 22.94 -24.07 6.46
C GLN A 70 22.70 -22.57 6.23
N ILE A 71 21.45 -22.19 5.97
CA ILE A 71 21.08 -20.83 5.56
C ILE A 71 20.15 -20.25 6.62
N VAL A 72 20.41 -19.02 7.04
CA VAL A 72 19.53 -18.24 7.90
C VAL A 72 19.12 -16.98 7.16
N GLY A 73 17.82 -16.75 7.01
CA GLY A 73 17.24 -15.54 6.43
C GLY A 73 16.62 -14.67 7.51
N ILE A 74 16.89 -13.36 7.46
CA ILE A 74 16.24 -12.37 8.33
C ILE A 74 15.49 -11.36 7.46
N ASP A 75 14.21 -11.15 7.75
CA ASP A 75 13.42 -10.12 7.10
C ASP A 75 12.52 -9.39 8.10
N ILE A 76 12.29 -8.10 7.87
CA ILE A 76 11.37 -7.31 8.67
C ILE A 76 9.91 -7.67 8.38
N ALA A 77 9.65 -8.05 7.13
CA ALA A 77 8.35 -8.50 6.65
C ALA A 77 8.14 -9.99 6.93
N GLU A 78 6.89 -10.40 6.82
CA GLU A 78 6.54 -11.82 6.83
C GLU A 78 7.04 -12.49 5.54
N MET A 79 7.79 -13.59 5.68
CA MET A 79 8.38 -14.31 4.56
C MET A 79 7.41 -15.30 3.91
N PRO A 80 7.52 -15.54 2.59
CA PRO A 80 6.56 -16.35 1.84
C PRO A 80 6.63 -17.85 2.21
N GLU A 81 5.50 -18.54 2.06
CA GLU A 81 5.36 -19.96 2.42
C GLU A 81 6.40 -20.87 1.74
N ARG A 82 6.82 -20.54 0.51
CA ARG A 82 7.72 -21.39 -0.28
C ARG A 82 9.10 -21.62 0.34
N VAL A 83 9.54 -20.71 1.22
CA VAL A 83 10.81 -20.85 1.96
C VAL A 83 10.63 -21.37 3.38
N ARG A 84 9.39 -21.57 3.84
CA ARG A 84 9.08 -22.17 5.14
C ARG A 84 9.28 -23.69 5.09
N ASP A 85 9.57 -24.26 6.26
CA ASP A 85 9.78 -25.70 6.49
C ASP A 85 10.83 -26.35 5.57
N GLN A 86 11.75 -25.56 5.03
CA GLN A 86 12.88 -26.03 4.24
C GLN A 86 13.96 -26.58 5.19
N PRO A 87 14.42 -27.84 5.05
CA PRO A 87 15.28 -28.50 6.05
C PRO A 87 16.61 -27.79 6.40
N ARG A 88 17.11 -26.92 5.50
CA ARG A 88 18.39 -26.20 5.64
C ARG A 88 18.24 -24.68 5.67
N ILE A 89 17.01 -24.16 5.68
CA ILE A 89 16.74 -22.73 5.72
C ILE A 89 15.99 -22.43 7.01
N HIS A 90 16.56 -21.55 7.84
CA HIS A 90 15.96 -21.04 9.05
C HIS A 90 15.55 -19.60 8.83
N LEU A 91 14.36 -19.22 9.30
CA LEU A 91 13.79 -17.89 9.07
C LEU A 91 13.61 -17.17 10.40
N LEU A 92 13.99 -15.90 10.44
CA LEU A 92 13.75 -15.00 11.57
C LEU A 92 13.08 -13.73 11.07
N GLN A 93 11.91 -13.42 11.63
CA GLN A 93 11.27 -12.14 11.38
C GLN A 93 11.78 -11.09 12.37
N GLY A 94 12.34 -10.00 11.87
CA GLY A 94 12.89 -8.92 12.68
C GLY A 94 13.71 -7.91 11.88
N SER A 95 14.11 -6.81 12.52
CA SER A 95 14.93 -5.78 11.87
C SER A 95 16.38 -6.23 11.71
N GLN A 96 17.04 -5.83 10.61
CA GLN A 96 18.47 -6.08 10.38
C GLN A 96 19.38 -5.42 11.41
N ASP A 97 18.87 -4.46 12.19
CA ASP A 97 19.64 -3.67 13.16
C ASP A 97 19.29 -3.98 14.62
N ASP A 98 18.54 -5.06 14.87
CA ASP A 98 18.21 -5.59 16.20
C ASP A 98 19.26 -6.63 16.63
N PRO A 99 20.15 -6.30 17.60
CA PRO A 99 21.19 -7.21 18.08
C PRO A 99 20.66 -8.57 18.55
N ALA A 100 19.46 -8.63 19.16
CA ALA A 100 18.91 -9.87 19.67
C ALA A 100 18.49 -10.82 18.54
N ILE A 101 17.94 -10.28 17.45
CA ILE A 101 17.59 -11.04 16.25
C ILE A 101 18.87 -11.53 15.55
N LEU A 102 19.88 -10.66 15.43
CA LEU A 102 21.17 -11.00 14.84
C LEU A 102 21.92 -12.09 15.64
N ASP A 103 21.90 -12.02 16.98
CA ASP A 103 22.49 -13.05 17.83
C ASP A 103 21.73 -14.37 17.71
N ARG A 104 20.38 -14.31 17.66
CA ARG A 104 19.54 -15.50 17.44
C ARG A 104 19.87 -16.20 16.12
N ALA A 105 20.20 -15.46 15.07
CA ALA A 105 20.60 -16.03 13.80
C ALA A 105 21.88 -16.88 13.94
N GLY A 106 22.90 -16.35 14.63
CA GLY A 106 24.14 -17.09 14.89
C GLY A 106 23.93 -18.36 15.72
N TRP A 107 23.01 -18.31 16.70
CA TRP A 107 22.64 -19.49 17.47
C TRP A 107 21.93 -20.56 16.62
N LEU A 108 21.02 -20.16 15.73
CA LEU A 108 20.32 -21.08 14.83
C LEU A 108 21.27 -21.74 13.82
N ALA A 109 22.26 -21.01 13.32
CA ALA A 109 23.29 -21.55 12.44
C ALA A 109 24.24 -22.54 13.14
N GLY A 110 24.24 -22.57 14.48
CA GLY A 110 25.13 -23.42 15.28
C GLY A 110 26.59 -22.96 15.25
N GLY A 111 26.85 -21.67 15.06
CA GLY A 111 28.19 -21.10 15.03
C GLY A 111 28.32 -19.84 14.18
N GLY A 112 29.55 -19.38 13.98
CA GLY A 112 29.84 -18.24 13.11
C GLY A 112 29.59 -18.54 11.63
N PHE A 113 29.27 -17.50 10.86
CA PHE A 113 28.96 -17.56 9.44
C PHE A 113 30.23 -17.53 8.58
N ASP A 114 30.23 -18.34 7.53
CA ASP A 114 31.22 -18.30 6.45
C ASP A 114 30.94 -17.13 5.49
N LEU A 115 29.66 -16.82 5.31
CA LEU A 115 29.16 -15.75 4.45
C LEU A 115 27.99 -15.04 5.12
N ILE A 116 28.05 -13.71 5.14
CA ILE A 116 26.94 -12.84 5.53
C ILE A 116 26.64 -11.94 4.34
N ILE A 117 25.37 -11.86 3.93
CA ILE A 117 24.88 -11.03 2.82
C ILE A 117 23.91 -9.99 3.41
N ASP A 118 24.17 -8.71 3.13
CA ASP A 118 23.30 -7.58 3.49
C ASP A 118 22.62 -7.06 2.22
N ASP A 119 21.40 -7.55 1.97
CA ASP A 119 20.50 -7.20 0.86
C ASP A 119 19.14 -6.71 1.39
N ALA A 120 19.16 -5.94 2.49
CA ALA A 120 17.97 -5.61 3.27
C ALA A 120 17.41 -4.21 2.93
N SER A 121 17.64 -3.21 3.79
CA SER A 121 17.03 -1.88 3.62
C SER A 121 17.72 -1.00 2.58
N HIS A 122 18.98 -1.30 2.27
CA HIS A 122 19.92 -0.46 1.52
C HIS A 122 20.09 0.95 2.09
N ILE A 123 19.89 1.11 3.40
CA ILE A 123 20.11 2.36 4.12
C ILE A 123 21.44 2.24 4.85
N GLY A 124 22.34 3.17 4.58
CA GLY A 124 23.72 3.15 5.06
C GLY A 124 23.82 2.99 6.58
N PHE A 125 23.02 3.72 7.35
CA PHE A 125 23.09 3.59 8.82
C PHE A 125 22.61 2.22 9.32
N LEU A 126 21.61 1.59 8.68
CA LEU A 126 21.11 0.27 9.06
C LEU A 126 22.12 -0.83 8.68
N THR A 127 22.65 -0.78 7.46
CA THR A 127 23.73 -1.66 7.00
C THR A 127 24.98 -1.53 7.88
N LYS A 128 25.30 -0.31 8.35
CA LYS A 128 26.41 -0.13 9.28
C LYS A 128 26.13 -0.78 10.64
N ARG A 129 24.90 -0.70 11.15
CA ARG A 129 24.50 -1.32 12.43
C ARG A 129 24.58 -2.85 12.36
N SER A 130 24.05 -3.47 11.31
CA SER A 130 24.21 -4.92 11.08
C SER A 130 25.69 -5.30 10.98
N LEU A 131 26.46 -4.58 10.15
CA LEU A 131 27.88 -4.85 9.93
C LEU A 131 28.69 -4.80 11.24
N VAL A 132 28.62 -3.71 12.00
CA VAL A 132 29.43 -3.59 13.24
C VAL A 132 28.97 -4.54 14.35
N HIS A 133 27.74 -5.09 14.24
CA HIS A 133 27.28 -6.15 15.13
C HIS A 133 27.85 -7.50 14.71
N LEU A 134 27.56 -7.91 13.47
CA LEU A 134 27.81 -9.23 12.90
C LEU A 134 29.27 -9.48 12.55
N PHE A 135 29.96 -8.52 11.93
CA PHE A 135 31.32 -8.72 11.41
C PHE A 135 32.32 -9.13 12.49
N PRO A 136 32.46 -8.44 13.63
CA PRO A 136 33.41 -8.86 14.66
C PRO A 136 32.95 -10.12 15.40
N ARG A 137 31.63 -10.29 15.63
CA ARG A 137 31.07 -11.32 16.53
C ARG A 137 30.77 -12.65 15.85
N TRP A 138 30.14 -12.61 14.68
CA TRP A 138 29.50 -13.75 14.06
C TRP A 138 30.15 -14.19 12.75
N LEU A 139 30.89 -13.32 12.06
CA LEU A 139 31.64 -13.74 10.86
C LEU A 139 32.91 -14.52 11.27
N VAL A 140 33.15 -15.69 10.67
CA VAL A 140 34.36 -16.47 10.96
C VAL A 140 35.62 -15.81 10.39
N PRO A 141 36.81 -16.04 10.98
CA PRO A 141 38.06 -15.61 10.35
C PRO A 141 38.21 -16.19 8.94
N GLY A 142 38.52 -15.36 7.94
CA GLY A 142 38.53 -15.73 6.51
C GLY A 142 37.14 -15.75 5.84
N GLY A 143 36.06 -15.55 6.60
CA GLY A 143 34.70 -15.40 6.08
C GLY A 143 34.49 -14.07 5.37
N HIS A 144 33.37 -13.96 4.65
CA HIS A 144 33.03 -12.77 3.86
C HIS A 144 31.73 -12.12 4.33
N TYR A 145 31.74 -10.79 4.39
CA TYR A 145 30.54 -9.96 4.49
C TYR A 145 30.32 -9.28 3.14
N VAL A 146 29.15 -9.45 2.55
CA VAL A 146 28.79 -8.90 1.25
C VAL A 146 27.71 -7.85 1.44
N ILE A 147 27.92 -6.66 0.87
CA ILE A 147 26.96 -5.55 0.91
C ILE A 147 26.44 -5.34 -0.51
N GLU A 148 25.15 -5.58 -0.72
CA GLU A 148 24.50 -5.36 -2.02
C GLU A 148 23.92 -3.95 -2.13
N ASP A 149 23.67 -3.55 -3.37
CA ASP A 149 22.94 -2.34 -3.76
C ASP A 149 23.47 -1.03 -3.16
N ILE A 150 24.81 -0.89 -3.10
CA ILE A 150 25.47 0.31 -2.56
C ILE A 150 25.17 1.59 -3.35
N GLY A 151 24.72 1.46 -4.60
CA GLY A 151 24.32 2.53 -5.50
C GLY A 151 23.06 3.27 -5.05
N THR A 152 22.30 2.72 -4.11
CA THR A 152 21.21 3.45 -3.41
C THR A 152 21.70 4.69 -2.67
N GLY A 153 22.99 4.76 -2.31
CA GLY A 153 23.62 5.99 -1.82
C GLY A 153 23.64 7.13 -2.86
N PHE A 154 23.38 6.82 -4.13
CA PHE A 154 23.22 7.80 -5.23
C PHE A 154 21.76 8.10 -5.60
N MET A 155 20.80 7.64 -4.80
CA MET A 155 19.36 7.77 -5.05
C MET A 155 18.72 8.67 -3.98
N PRO A 156 18.33 9.91 -4.30
CA PRO A 156 17.71 10.85 -3.36
C PRO A 156 16.41 10.34 -2.68
N GLU A 157 15.80 9.30 -3.23
CA GLU A 157 14.60 8.66 -2.68
C GLU A 157 14.91 7.83 -1.43
N TYR A 158 16.18 7.45 -1.23
CA TYR A 158 16.64 6.79 -0.01
C TYR A 158 16.93 7.83 1.08
N PRO A 159 16.60 7.55 2.36
CA PRO A 159 16.71 8.53 3.44
C PRO A 159 18.10 9.15 3.64
N ASP A 160 19.16 8.43 3.26
CA ASP A 160 20.55 8.87 3.34
C ASP A 160 21.26 8.86 1.98
N GLY A 161 20.51 8.78 0.87
CA GLY A 161 21.03 8.89 -0.49
C GLY A 161 21.06 10.33 -1.01
N ILE A 162 21.91 10.58 -2.01
CA ILE A 162 22.02 11.88 -2.69
C ILE A 162 22.15 11.66 -4.20
N ALA A 163 21.81 12.64 -5.04
CA ALA A 163 21.94 12.49 -6.48
C ALA A 163 23.41 12.23 -6.87
N PHE A 164 23.62 11.33 -7.85
CA PHE A 164 24.95 11.09 -8.39
C PHE A 164 25.54 12.37 -8.99
N GLU A 165 26.74 12.72 -8.53
CA GLU A 165 27.57 13.78 -9.12
C GLU A 165 28.89 13.16 -9.57
N ALA A 166 29.22 13.34 -10.86
CA ALA A 166 30.47 12.84 -11.41
C ALA A 166 31.66 13.56 -10.75
N PRO A 167 32.67 12.84 -10.25
CA PRO A 167 33.89 13.46 -9.75
C PRO A 167 34.54 14.34 -10.83
N PRO A 168 34.99 15.57 -10.49
CA PRO A 168 35.51 16.50 -11.48
C PRO A 168 36.88 16.03 -11.97
N TRP A 169 36.99 15.58 -13.22
CA TRP A 169 38.25 15.10 -13.81
C TRP A 169 39.42 16.10 -13.72
N ALA A 170 39.11 17.39 -13.63
CA ALA A 170 40.07 18.48 -13.60
C ALA A 170 40.65 18.78 -12.20
N ASP A 171 40.24 18.04 -11.16
CA ASP A 171 40.76 18.21 -9.79
C ASP A 171 42.15 17.56 -9.58
N ALA A 172 42.68 16.83 -10.56
CA ALA A 172 44.01 16.22 -10.56
C ALA A 172 45.15 17.22 -10.83
N VAL A 173 45.23 18.29 -10.02
CA VAL A 173 46.26 19.33 -10.11
C VAL A 173 47.24 19.30 -8.94
N ALA A 174 48.41 19.93 -9.11
CA ALA A 174 49.44 19.97 -8.08
C ALA A 174 48.92 20.63 -6.79
N GLY A 175 49.08 19.94 -5.67
CA GLY A 175 48.61 20.39 -4.36
C GLY A 175 47.22 19.92 -3.97
N THR A 176 46.48 19.23 -4.85
CA THR A 176 45.21 18.58 -4.48
C THR A 176 45.46 17.52 -3.41
N LYS A 177 44.68 17.60 -2.31
CA LYS A 177 44.71 16.65 -1.18
C LYS A 177 43.35 16.02 -0.89
N GLU A 178 42.29 16.60 -1.44
CA GLU A 178 40.91 16.15 -1.29
C GLU A 178 40.39 15.77 -2.67
N PHE A 179 39.84 14.56 -2.80
CA PHE A 179 39.20 14.06 -4.01
C PHE A 179 37.72 13.88 -3.71
N PRO A 180 36.87 14.89 -3.97
CA PRO A 180 35.46 14.86 -3.61
C PRO A 180 34.73 13.71 -4.29
N SER A 181 33.92 12.99 -3.50
CA SER A 181 33.03 11.95 -3.97
C SER A 181 32.02 11.67 -2.86
N SER A 182 30.86 11.10 -3.17
CA SER A 182 29.76 10.93 -2.21
C SER A 182 30.22 10.32 -0.89
N GLN A 183 29.84 10.95 0.22
CA GLN A 183 30.06 10.49 1.59
C GLN A 183 28.74 10.04 2.26
N PHE A 184 27.67 9.95 1.48
CA PHE A 184 26.32 9.71 1.96
C PHE A 184 25.92 8.23 1.81
N GLY A 185 25.03 7.80 2.69
CA GLY A 185 24.41 6.48 2.69
C GLY A 185 25.38 5.32 2.52
N MET A 186 24.98 4.34 1.71
CA MET A 186 25.74 3.12 1.46
C MET A 186 27.14 3.37 0.87
N ILE A 187 27.32 4.42 0.06
CA ILE A 187 28.63 4.77 -0.50
C ILE A 187 29.58 5.26 0.58
N GLY A 188 29.10 6.10 1.50
CA GLY A 188 29.88 6.54 2.67
C GLY A 188 30.30 5.36 3.55
N VAL A 189 29.40 4.41 3.79
CA VAL A 189 29.72 3.18 4.55
C VAL A 189 30.80 2.36 3.86
N ALA A 190 30.63 2.07 2.55
CA ALA A 190 31.61 1.28 1.80
C ALA A 190 33.00 1.93 1.81
N LYS A 191 33.10 3.25 1.68
CA LYS A 191 34.36 3.99 1.76
C LYS A 191 35.01 3.88 3.14
N GLN A 192 34.23 3.99 4.21
CA GLN A 192 34.76 3.92 5.58
C GLN A 192 35.39 2.55 5.90
N LEU A 193 35.04 1.49 5.17
CA LEU A 193 35.70 0.19 5.32
C LEU A 193 37.18 0.25 4.95
N LEU A 194 37.57 1.14 4.02
CA LEU A 194 38.98 1.36 3.69
C LEU A 194 39.77 1.88 4.89
N ASP A 195 39.17 2.75 5.71
CA ASP A 195 39.83 3.27 6.92
C ASP A 195 40.14 2.12 7.89
N HIS A 196 39.19 1.20 8.08
CA HIS A 196 39.36 0.03 8.93
C HIS A 196 40.44 -0.93 8.41
N MET A 197 40.48 -1.16 7.09
CA MET A 197 41.50 -1.99 6.44
C MET A 197 42.90 -1.35 6.55
N MET A 198 43.01 -0.03 6.46
CA MET A 198 44.28 0.70 6.47
C MET A 198 44.80 1.01 7.87
N GLN A 199 43.94 1.02 8.88
CA GLN A 199 44.29 1.38 10.26
C GLN A 199 45.54 0.67 10.81
N PRO A 200 45.71 -0.67 10.65
CA PRO A 200 46.91 -1.34 11.15
C PRO A 200 48.20 -0.83 10.51
N LEU A 201 48.15 -0.51 9.21
CA LEU A 201 49.31 0.03 8.50
C LEU A 201 49.58 1.49 8.90
N ALA A 202 48.53 2.28 9.07
CA ALA A 202 48.64 3.71 9.37
C ALA A 202 49.06 4.00 10.82
N THR A 203 48.67 3.14 11.77
CA THR A 203 48.81 3.40 13.21
C THR A 203 49.61 2.35 13.98
N GLY A 204 49.83 1.17 13.42
CA GLY A 204 50.39 0.01 14.12
C GLY A 204 49.40 -0.72 15.02
N GLU A 205 48.18 -0.20 15.19
CA GLU A 205 47.14 -0.76 16.06
C GLU A 205 46.08 -1.53 15.25
N PRO A 206 45.60 -2.68 15.75
CA PRO A 206 44.57 -3.44 15.05
C PRO A 206 43.24 -2.67 14.99
N SER A 207 42.47 -2.89 13.92
CA SER A 207 41.10 -2.37 13.84
C SER A 207 40.10 -3.30 14.52
N TYR A 208 39.00 -2.75 15.03
CA TYR A 208 37.91 -3.57 15.57
C TYR A 208 37.08 -4.27 14.48
N LEU A 209 37.22 -3.80 13.23
CA LEU A 209 36.83 -4.52 12.03
C LEU A 209 38.12 -5.01 11.35
N PRO A 210 38.64 -6.20 11.71
CA PRO A 210 39.85 -6.73 11.09
C PRO A 210 39.56 -7.15 9.65
N ILE A 211 39.60 -6.20 8.72
CA ILE A 211 39.40 -6.40 7.29
C ILE A 211 40.77 -6.66 6.67
N ASP A 212 40.90 -7.74 5.90
CA ASP A 212 42.15 -8.02 5.17
C ASP A 212 42.07 -7.62 3.69
N SER A 213 40.88 -7.68 3.11
CA SER A 213 40.67 -7.32 1.72
C SER A 213 39.25 -6.80 1.50
N LEU A 214 39.17 -5.87 0.56
CA LEU A 214 37.94 -5.29 0.06
C LEU A 214 37.96 -5.41 -1.46
N SER A 215 36.92 -6.03 -2.03
CA SER A 215 36.69 -6.05 -3.48
C SER A 215 35.35 -5.39 -3.77
N MET A 216 35.31 -4.56 -4.80
CA MET A 216 34.10 -3.85 -5.21
C MET A 216 33.88 -4.07 -6.70
N THR A 217 32.67 -4.46 -7.07
CA THR A 217 32.20 -4.41 -8.44
C THR A 217 30.99 -3.49 -8.51
N ALA A 218 30.37 -3.35 -9.69
CA ALA A 218 29.24 -2.47 -9.84
C ALA A 218 28.14 -2.86 -8.83
N ASN A 219 27.85 -1.94 -7.91
CA ASN A 219 26.75 -2.02 -6.95
C ASN A 219 26.88 -3.07 -5.83
N ILE A 220 28.05 -3.69 -5.63
CA ILE A 220 28.27 -4.70 -4.59
C ILE A 220 29.71 -4.65 -4.01
N VAL A 221 29.84 -4.87 -2.70
CA VAL A 221 31.12 -4.89 -1.98
C VAL A 221 31.31 -6.23 -1.28
N PHE A 222 32.47 -6.85 -1.46
CA PHE A 222 32.91 -8.04 -0.76
C PHE A 222 33.99 -7.67 0.26
N VAL A 223 33.73 -7.94 1.54
CA VAL A 223 34.61 -7.63 2.66
C VAL A 223 35.12 -8.93 3.27
N ARG A 224 36.41 -9.22 3.15
CA ARG A 224 37.01 -10.42 3.75
C ARG A 224 37.53 -10.13 5.15
N LYS A 225 37.09 -10.93 6.12
CA LYS A 225 37.58 -10.86 7.50
C LYS A 225 38.95 -11.50 7.62
N GLY A 226 39.87 -10.76 8.22
CA GLY A 226 41.21 -11.21 8.53
C GLY A 226 41.22 -12.45 9.43
N THR A 227 42.28 -13.26 9.28
CA THR A 227 42.48 -14.46 10.10
C THR A 227 43.04 -14.13 11.49
N GLN A 228 43.60 -12.94 11.65
CA GLN A 228 44.09 -12.43 12.93
C GLN A 228 42.96 -11.72 13.70
N PRO A 229 42.91 -11.87 15.04
CA PRO A 229 41.97 -11.13 15.86
C PRO A 229 42.12 -9.62 15.70
N GLY A 230 40.99 -8.91 15.65
CA GLY A 230 40.95 -7.44 15.68
C GLY A 230 41.03 -6.87 17.09
N ALA A 231 40.97 -5.54 17.19
CA ALA A 231 40.77 -4.86 18.46
C ALA A 231 39.37 -5.10 19.03
N ALA A 232 39.19 -4.81 20.33
CA ALA A 232 37.85 -4.79 20.93
C ALA A 232 36.97 -3.71 20.27
N ALA A 233 35.70 -4.04 20.04
CA ALA A 233 34.74 -3.08 19.51
C ALA A 233 34.53 -1.91 20.50
N PRO A 234 34.46 -0.66 20.01
CA PRO A 234 34.25 0.50 20.86
C PRO A 234 32.81 0.56 21.36
N GLY A 235 32.54 -0.04 22.54
CA GLY A 235 31.26 0.06 23.25
C GLY A 235 30.01 -0.33 22.46
N ALA A 236 28.83 0.01 22.97
CA ALA A 236 27.57 -0.13 22.26
C ALA A 236 27.31 1.12 21.40
N LEU A 237 26.69 0.94 20.23
CA LEU A 237 26.28 2.07 19.39
C LEU A 237 25.21 2.93 20.09
N PRO A 238 25.25 4.27 19.95
CA PRO A 238 24.20 5.15 20.46
C PRO A 238 22.83 4.92 19.79
N GLY A 239 21.74 5.15 20.51
CA GLY A 239 20.38 5.25 19.95
C GLY A 239 19.67 3.92 19.68
N GLY A 240 19.55 3.05 20.68
CA GLY A 240 18.87 1.75 20.58
C GLY A 240 17.36 1.75 20.30
N ASP A 241 16.71 2.90 20.16
CA ASP A 241 15.25 3.02 20.01
C ASP A 241 14.83 3.53 18.62
N PHE A 242 14.88 2.66 17.60
CA PHE A 242 14.26 2.95 16.29
C PHE A 242 13.07 2.04 15.95
N ALA A 243 12.87 0.94 16.68
CA ALA A 243 11.75 0.00 16.52
C ALA A 243 10.47 0.41 17.30
N GLY A 244 10.16 1.71 17.34
CA GLY A 244 8.96 2.25 18.00
C GLY A 244 7.92 2.76 16.99
N PRO A 245 6.61 2.62 17.23
CA PRO A 245 5.55 3.12 16.34
C PRO A 245 5.62 4.63 16.04
N GLY A 246 6.32 5.42 16.85
CA GLY A 246 6.52 6.86 16.69
C GLY A 246 7.82 7.28 15.99
N SER A 247 8.69 6.34 15.60
CA SER A 247 9.97 6.64 14.95
C SER A 247 9.80 7.02 13.47
N LEU A 248 10.83 7.60 12.85
CA LEU A 248 10.89 7.84 11.40
C LEU A 248 10.65 6.54 10.62
N TRP A 249 11.15 5.42 11.13
CA TRP A 249 10.97 4.10 10.54
C TRP A 249 9.56 3.55 10.77
N GLY A 250 8.98 3.70 11.98
CA GLY A 250 7.59 3.36 12.24
C GLY A 250 6.62 4.14 11.33
N ARG A 251 6.92 5.41 11.05
CA ARG A 251 6.18 6.23 10.07
C ARG A 251 6.39 5.77 8.63
N ARG A 252 7.62 5.43 8.22
CA ARG A 252 7.91 4.88 6.88
C ARG A 252 7.24 3.52 6.69
N GLU A 253 7.27 2.64 7.68
CA GLU A 253 6.56 1.35 7.67
C GLU A 253 5.05 1.54 7.56
N GLN A 254 4.48 2.49 8.30
CA GLN A 254 3.07 2.81 8.18
C GLN A 254 2.74 3.29 6.77
N ILE A 255 3.59 4.12 6.17
CA ILE A 255 3.43 4.61 4.79
C ILE A 255 3.58 3.46 3.78
N LEU A 256 4.58 2.59 3.92
CA LEU A 256 4.78 1.45 3.02
C LEU A 256 3.65 0.42 3.14
N ARG A 257 3.15 0.15 4.36
CA ARG A 257 1.94 -0.69 4.57
C ARG A 257 0.70 -0.03 3.97
N GLN A 258 0.56 1.29 4.09
CA GLN A 258 -0.53 2.04 3.46
C GLN A 258 -0.41 2.04 1.93
N LEU A 259 0.80 2.14 1.37
CA LEU A 259 1.06 2.06 -0.07
C LEU A 259 0.79 0.65 -0.62
N ALA A 260 1.21 -0.41 0.07
CA ALA A 260 0.87 -1.79 -0.28
C ALA A 260 -0.64 -2.06 -0.19
N GLN A 261 -1.36 -1.39 0.72
CA GLN A 261 -2.83 -1.42 0.75
C GLN A 261 -3.45 -0.61 -0.41
N LEU A 262 -2.79 0.45 -0.88
CA LEU A 262 -3.21 1.24 -2.05
C LEU A 262 -3.03 0.47 -3.36
N GLU A 263 -2.05 -0.44 -3.47
CA GLU A 263 -1.92 -1.35 -4.63
C GLU A 263 -3.10 -2.33 -4.75
N SER A 264 -3.84 -2.59 -3.67
CA SER A 264 -5.10 -3.36 -3.68
C SER A 264 -6.36 -2.53 -3.97
N VAL A 265 -6.23 -1.21 -4.15
CA VAL A 265 -7.37 -0.30 -4.44
C VAL A 265 -8.04 -0.57 -5.79
N PRO A 266 -7.32 -0.91 -6.88
CA PRO A 266 -7.98 -1.29 -8.14
C PRO A 266 -8.92 -2.48 -7.99
N GLU A 267 -8.49 -3.54 -7.28
CA GLU A 267 -9.30 -4.74 -7.03
C GLU A 267 -10.54 -4.44 -6.17
N ARG A 268 -10.39 -3.56 -5.16
CA ARG A 268 -11.51 -3.12 -4.32
C ARG A 268 -12.49 -2.22 -5.09
N LEU A 269 -12.00 -1.38 -6.00
CA LEU A 269 -12.82 -0.54 -6.87
C LEU A 269 -13.63 -1.39 -7.87
N GLU A 270 -13.04 -2.46 -8.42
CA GLU A 270 -13.77 -3.42 -9.26
C GLU A 270 -14.88 -4.13 -8.48
N ALA A 271 -14.60 -4.58 -7.25
CA ALA A 271 -15.60 -5.20 -6.38
C ALA A 271 -16.75 -4.25 -6.00
N VAL A 272 -16.43 -2.97 -5.73
CA VAL A 272 -17.43 -1.92 -5.50
C VAL A 272 -18.23 -1.64 -6.77
N GLY A 273 -17.57 -1.61 -7.94
CA GLY A 273 -18.22 -1.47 -9.25
C GLY A 273 -19.27 -2.56 -9.49
N GLY A 274 -18.91 -3.83 -9.27
CA GLY A 274 -19.86 -4.95 -9.38
C GLY A 274 -21.04 -4.85 -8.40
N THR A 275 -20.81 -4.31 -7.19
CA THR A 275 -21.89 -4.08 -6.21
C THR A 275 -22.82 -2.95 -6.65
N VAL A 276 -22.28 -1.87 -7.20
CA VAL A 276 -23.04 -0.74 -7.74
C VAL A 276 -23.89 -1.18 -8.94
N ASP A 277 -23.34 -1.98 -9.85
CA ASP A 277 -24.07 -2.53 -10.99
C ASP A 277 -25.25 -3.42 -10.53
N GLY A 278 -25.06 -4.23 -9.49
CA GLY A 278 -26.13 -5.02 -8.87
C GLY A 278 -27.24 -4.16 -8.24
N LEU A 279 -26.88 -3.05 -7.58
CA LEU A 279 -27.84 -2.09 -7.04
C LEU A 279 -28.61 -1.38 -8.14
N ILE A 280 -27.95 -0.98 -9.24
CA ILE A 280 -28.60 -0.38 -10.41
C ILE A 280 -29.63 -1.35 -11.00
N GLY A 281 -29.30 -2.64 -11.13
CA GLY A 281 -30.24 -3.68 -11.56
C GLY A 281 -31.48 -3.76 -10.66
N THR A 282 -31.28 -3.79 -9.34
CA THR A 282 -32.37 -3.84 -8.35
C THR A 282 -33.27 -2.59 -8.40
N VAL A 283 -32.69 -1.40 -8.56
CA VAL A 283 -33.43 -0.14 -8.73
C VAL A 283 -34.24 -0.15 -10.03
N GLY A 284 -33.70 -0.75 -11.09
CA GLY A 284 -34.41 -0.97 -12.36
C GLY A 284 -35.66 -1.82 -12.18
N GLU A 285 -35.56 -2.94 -11.47
CA GLU A 285 -36.71 -3.82 -11.17
C GLU A 285 -37.78 -3.11 -10.32
N LEU A 286 -37.36 -2.39 -9.27
CA LEU A 286 -38.27 -1.62 -8.42
C LEU A 286 -38.97 -0.50 -9.20
N SER A 287 -38.25 0.20 -10.09
CA SER A 287 -38.83 1.23 -10.95
C SER A 287 -39.86 0.65 -11.92
N GLY A 288 -39.59 -0.54 -12.48
CA GLY A 288 -40.56 -1.29 -13.29
C GLY A 288 -41.81 -1.66 -12.51
N ALA A 289 -41.65 -2.16 -11.28
CA ALA A 289 -42.78 -2.49 -10.39
C ALA A 289 -43.62 -1.23 -10.04
N LEU A 290 -42.96 -0.10 -9.76
CA LEU A 290 -43.61 1.17 -9.47
C LEU A 290 -44.41 1.69 -10.68
N GLY A 291 -43.86 1.52 -11.89
CA GLY A 291 -44.57 1.81 -13.14
C GLY A 291 -45.84 0.96 -13.34
N GLY A 292 -45.81 -0.29 -12.89
CA GLY A 292 -47.01 -1.15 -12.85
C GLY A 292 -48.07 -0.65 -11.88
N LEU A 293 -47.67 -0.19 -10.69
CA LEU A 293 -48.57 0.36 -9.67
C LEU A 293 -49.19 1.70 -10.09
N THR A 294 -48.43 2.59 -10.72
CA THR A 294 -48.95 3.87 -11.23
C THR A 294 -49.96 3.63 -12.34
N SER A 295 -49.70 2.69 -13.25
CA SER A 295 -50.66 2.27 -14.28
C SER A 295 -51.97 1.76 -13.66
N SER A 296 -51.86 0.89 -12.65
CA SER A 296 -53.02 0.35 -11.92
C SER A 296 -53.82 1.44 -11.20
N THR A 297 -53.13 2.43 -10.60
CA THR A 297 -53.76 3.59 -9.95
C THR A 297 -54.54 4.43 -10.96
N GLY A 298 -53.97 4.68 -12.14
CA GLY A 298 -54.64 5.41 -13.22
C GLY A 298 -55.93 4.73 -13.70
N GLU A 299 -55.95 3.39 -13.76
CA GLU A 299 -57.18 2.64 -14.06
C GLU A 299 -58.26 2.85 -12.99
N VAL A 300 -57.88 2.87 -11.71
CA VAL A 300 -58.79 3.13 -10.59
C VAL A 300 -59.34 4.54 -10.66
N GLU A 301 -58.50 5.56 -10.87
CA GLU A 301 -58.94 6.95 -11.04
C GLU A 301 -59.91 7.12 -12.21
N GLY A 302 -59.68 6.41 -13.32
CA GLY A 302 -60.59 6.38 -14.46
C GLY A 302 -61.94 5.71 -14.14
N ARG A 303 -61.98 4.74 -13.22
CA ARG A 303 -63.24 4.17 -12.70
C ARG A 303 -63.95 5.16 -11.77
N VAL A 304 -63.22 5.84 -10.89
CA VAL A 304 -63.76 6.85 -9.97
C VAL A 304 -64.36 8.03 -10.73
N SER A 305 -63.67 8.56 -11.73
CA SER A 305 -64.18 9.66 -12.57
C SER A 305 -65.49 9.30 -13.27
N ARG A 306 -65.61 8.05 -13.77
CA ARG A 306 -66.86 7.56 -14.36
C ARG A 306 -68.01 7.46 -13.34
N LEU A 307 -67.71 7.08 -12.09
CA LEU A 307 -68.70 7.08 -11.02
C LEU A 307 -69.12 8.50 -10.64
N GLY A 308 -68.17 9.45 -10.60
CA GLY A 308 -68.45 10.87 -10.38
C GLY A 308 -69.42 11.44 -11.41
N GLY A 309 -69.16 11.23 -12.71
CA GLY A 309 -70.07 11.68 -13.77
C GLY A 309 -71.48 11.12 -13.66
N ARG A 310 -71.63 9.84 -13.26
CA ARG A 310 -72.95 9.24 -12.98
C ARG A 310 -73.64 9.86 -11.77
N LEU A 311 -72.89 10.33 -10.78
CA LEU A 311 -73.43 11.02 -9.60
C LEU A 311 -73.92 12.42 -9.97
N ASP A 312 -73.15 13.16 -10.78
CA ASP A 312 -73.54 14.50 -11.25
C ASP A 312 -74.81 14.47 -12.12
N GLU A 313 -74.96 13.45 -12.97
CA GLU A 313 -76.20 13.20 -13.72
C GLU A 313 -77.38 12.94 -12.78
N ALA A 314 -77.18 12.15 -11.72
CA ALA A 314 -78.20 11.88 -10.72
C ALA A 314 -78.56 13.16 -9.95
N GLU A 315 -77.58 13.98 -9.56
CA GLU A 315 -77.81 15.25 -8.86
C GLU A 315 -78.55 16.25 -9.75
N THR A 316 -78.19 16.34 -11.03
CA THR A 316 -78.91 17.16 -12.01
C THR A 316 -80.37 16.75 -12.11
N THR A 317 -80.63 15.45 -12.15
CA THR A 317 -81.99 14.89 -12.16
C THR A 317 -82.75 15.29 -10.89
N VAL A 318 -82.13 15.16 -9.72
CA VAL A 318 -82.72 15.57 -8.43
C VAL A 318 -83.02 17.07 -8.39
N ASN A 319 -82.12 17.91 -8.90
CA ASN A 319 -82.31 19.36 -8.92
C ASN A 319 -83.44 19.80 -9.86
N VAL A 320 -83.61 19.13 -11.00
CA VAL A 320 -84.76 19.38 -11.90
C VAL A 320 -86.07 19.07 -11.18
N LEU A 321 -86.15 17.91 -10.51
CA LEU A 321 -87.32 17.53 -9.71
C LEU A 321 -87.60 18.54 -8.59
N ALA A 322 -86.56 19.04 -7.91
CA ALA A 322 -86.68 20.05 -6.86
C ALA A 322 -87.23 21.40 -7.39
N ARG A 323 -86.81 21.84 -8.58
CA ARG A 323 -87.36 23.06 -9.21
C ARG A 323 -88.81 22.90 -9.62
N GLU A 324 -89.20 21.75 -10.16
CA GLU A 324 -90.61 21.46 -10.46
C GLU A 324 -91.47 21.54 -9.20
N LEU A 325 -91.00 20.97 -8.09
CA LEU A 325 -91.61 21.11 -6.76
C LEU A 325 -91.68 22.58 -6.30
N GLY A 326 -90.61 23.35 -6.47
CA GLY A 326 -90.58 24.78 -6.13
C GLY A 326 -91.55 25.63 -6.94
N SER A 327 -91.62 25.40 -8.26
CA SER A 327 -92.57 26.08 -9.16
C SER A 327 -94.03 25.79 -8.76
N GLN A 328 -94.31 24.56 -8.34
CA GLN A 328 -95.62 24.22 -7.77
C GLN A 328 -95.92 25.04 -6.51
N GLY A 329 -94.92 25.27 -5.65
CA GLY A 329 -95.01 26.14 -4.47
C GLY A 329 -95.26 27.62 -4.81
N GLU A 330 -94.52 28.20 -5.77
CA GLU A 330 -94.72 29.60 -6.17
C GLU A 330 -96.08 29.83 -6.83
N ARG A 331 -96.59 28.87 -7.61
CA ARG A 331 -97.96 28.93 -8.14
C ARG A 331 -98.97 29.03 -7.00
N LEU A 332 -98.73 28.32 -5.90
CA LEU A 332 -99.52 28.43 -4.67
C LEU A 332 -99.47 29.86 -4.10
N THR A 333 -98.28 30.44 -3.92
CA THR A 333 -98.10 31.79 -3.35
C THR A 333 -98.59 32.93 -4.26
N ALA A 334 -98.46 32.78 -5.58
CA ALA A 334 -99.00 33.74 -6.54
C ALA A 334 -100.53 33.78 -6.46
N LEU A 335 -101.16 32.61 -6.27
CA LEU A 335 -102.59 32.50 -5.96
C LEU A 335 -102.93 33.33 -4.71
N GLU A 336 -102.15 33.20 -3.63
CA GLU A 336 -102.32 33.98 -2.39
C GLU A 336 -102.13 35.50 -2.59
N THR A 337 -101.20 35.91 -3.46
CA THR A 337 -100.87 37.34 -3.67
C THR A 337 -101.85 38.05 -4.61
N VAL A 338 -102.40 37.35 -5.63
CA VAL A 338 -103.50 37.87 -6.44
C VAL A 338 -104.70 38.17 -5.55
N VAL A 339 -104.98 37.24 -4.62
CA VAL A 339 -105.97 37.43 -3.55
C VAL A 339 -105.62 38.68 -2.72
N GLY A 340 -104.35 38.89 -2.36
CA GLY A 340 -103.89 40.08 -1.63
C GLY A 340 -103.97 41.43 -2.39
N ARG A 341 -103.59 41.50 -3.67
CA ARG A 341 -103.58 42.77 -4.44
C ARG A 341 -104.96 43.26 -4.86
N ALA A 342 -105.91 42.34 -5.00
CA ALA A 342 -107.31 42.70 -5.08
C ALA A 342 -107.74 43.56 -3.87
N LEU A 343 -107.18 43.31 -2.68
CA LEU A 343 -107.44 44.09 -1.45
C LEU A 343 -106.78 45.48 -1.47
N ALA A 344 -105.58 45.63 -2.03
CA ALA A 344 -104.82 46.90 -2.01
C ALA A 344 -105.25 47.92 -3.08
N ARG A 345 -105.72 47.48 -4.26
CA ARG A 345 -106.21 48.37 -5.34
C ARG A 345 -107.38 49.25 -4.88
N LEU A 346 -108.20 48.70 -3.99
CA LEU A 346 -109.29 49.42 -3.33
C LEU A 346 -108.78 50.54 -2.39
N GLY A 347 -107.55 50.45 -1.87
CA GLY A 347 -106.97 51.43 -0.95
C GLY A 347 -106.23 52.62 -1.62
N GLY A 348 -105.67 52.45 -2.82
CA GLY A 348 -104.80 53.45 -3.48
C GLY A 348 -105.55 54.54 -4.26
N VAL A 349 -106.68 54.21 -4.88
CA VAL A 349 -107.59 55.19 -5.54
C VAL A 349 -107.99 56.30 -4.56
N ARG A 350 -108.05 55.97 -3.27
CA ARG A 350 -108.45 56.86 -2.18
C ARG A 350 -107.48 57.99 -1.89
N ARG A 351 -106.16 57.77 -1.98
CA ARG A 351 -105.16 58.71 -1.45
C ARG A 351 -104.59 59.65 -2.49
N VAL A 352 -104.38 59.19 -3.72
CA VAL A 352 -103.93 60.05 -4.82
C VAL A 352 -104.99 61.08 -5.14
N TRP A 353 -106.27 60.85 -4.88
CA TRP A 353 -107.25 61.93 -5.03
C TRP A 353 -106.99 63.14 -4.10
N GLY A 354 -106.18 62.98 -3.04
CA GLY A 354 -105.71 64.05 -2.15
C GLY A 354 -104.54 64.89 -2.68
N ARG A 355 -103.95 64.50 -3.82
CA ARG A 355 -103.41 65.37 -4.88
C ARG A 355 -103.58 66.87 -4.67
N LEU A 356 -102.56 67.58 -5.17
CA LEU A 356 -102.71 68.69 -6.12
C LEU A 356 -103.58 69.88 -5.67
N ARG A 357 -103.76 70.08 -4.37
CA ARG A 357 -104.35 71.31 -3.81
C ARG A 357 -103.38 71.99 -2.85
N GLY A 358 -102.58 72.93 -3.37
CA GLY A 358 -101.84 73.96 -2.62
C GLY A 358 -100.37 73.62 -2.37
N GLY A 359 -99.37 74.29 -2.94
CA GLY A 359 -99.37 75.62 -3.57
C GLY A 359 -99.10 76.69 -2.52
#